data_AF-A0A6H1WWH1-F1
#
_entry.id   AF-A0A6H1WWH1-F1
#
_cell.length_a   1.000
_cell.length_b   1.000
_cell.length_c   1.000
_cell.angle_alpha   90.00
_cell.angle_beta   90.00
_cell.angle_gamma   90.00
#
_symmetry.space_group_name_H-M   'P 1'
#
loop_
_entity.id
_entity.type
_entity.pdbx_description
1 polymer ?
#
loop_
_entity_poly.entity_id
_entity_poly.type
_entity_poly.pdbx_seq_one_letter_code
_entity_poly.pdbx_strand_id
1 'polypeptide(L)'
;MIYKSGKIGYYKSYEYAKTILSKMKKITAFKAFSNEEHDYYEIIDNNRNYYNLILFDEDSNEYWFDTNCGYKGMGSVYSEKILRLVGIREDYNIAFEKEIYKFNLCLSNELNLLIVEIDLLNSIKTYFINSLLSLNFENAYLRYRALDSLKKFGVVKPINDAIGSDLYVKYFDNYVSGEKVCKKDSINNILFLDSSLNKDVKLNISYNIKNLLGSKDISIKEIKKTEYGIHD
;
A
#
# COMPACT_ATOMS: atom_id res chain seq x y z
N MET A 1 -1.95 -18.24 17.32
CA MET A 1 -0.84 -18.92 16.61
C MET A 1 0.28 -17.93 16.33
N ILE A 2 1.55 -18.36 16.21
CA ILE A 2 2.68 -17.46 15.95
C ILE A 2 3.24 -17.73 14.55
N TYR A 3 3.32 -16.69 13.73
CA TYR A 3 3.94 -16.69 12.41
C TYR A 3 5.21 -15.85 12.45
N LYS A 4 6.33 -16.40 11.98
CA LYS A 4 7.62 -15.71 12.02
C LYS A 4 8.19 -15.60 10.62
N SER A 5 8.75 -14.43 10.28
CA SER A 5 9.46 -14.25 9.01
C SER A 5 10.74 -15.08 8.91
N GLY A 6 11.28 -15.55 10.04
CA GLY A 6 12.68 -15.95 10.12
C GLY A 6 13.60 -14.73 10.21
N LYS A 7 14.89 -14.99 10.50
CA LYS A 7 15.96 -13.99 10.50
C LYS A 7 16.52 -13.72 9.11
N ILE A 8 15.75 -12.97 8.33
CA ILE A 8 15.94 -12.80 6.89
C ILE A 8 16.17 -11.35 6.45
N GLY A 9 16.20 -10.41 7.41
CA GLY A 9 16.37 -8.99 7.19
C GLY A 9 15.13 -8.29 6.63
N TYR A 10 15.15 -6.96 6.71
CA TYR A 10 13.97 -6.12 6.52
C TYR A 10 13.23 -6.30 5.19
N TYR A 11 13.96 -6.53 4.09
CA TYR A 11 13.37 -6.64 2.75
C TYR A 11 12.59 -7.94 2.63
N LYS A 12 13.22 -9.06 2.98
CA LYS A 12 12.60 -10.38 2.88
C LYS A 12 11.47 -10.52 3.92
N SER A 13 11.55 -9.84 5.07
CA SER A 13 10.45 -9.74 6.03
C SER A 13 9.19 -9.11 5.43
N TYR A 14 9.33 -8.06 4.62
CA TYR A 14 8.19 -7.47 3.91
C TYR A 14 7.65 -8.38 2.79
N GLU A 15 8.53 -9.09 2.06
CA GLU A 15 8.10 -10.11 1.10
C GLU A 15 7.32 -11.25 1.78
N TYR A 16 7.77 -11.67 2.96
CA TYR A 16 7.07 -12.64 3.79
C TYR A 16 5.70 -12.12 4.23
N ALA A 17 5.61 -10.88 4.71
CA ALA A 17 4.34 -10.25 5.10
C ALA A 17 3.29 -10.30 3.97
N LYS A 18 3.69 -9.98 2.74
CA LYS A 18 2.79 -10.10 1.56
C LYS A 18 2.32 -11.53 1.31
N THR A 19 3.20 -12.51 1.53
CA THR A 19 2.90 -13.93 1.29
C THR A 19 1.90 -14.48 2.29
N ILE A 20 1.97 -14.04 3.55
CA ILE A 20 1.09 -14.52 4.62
C ILE A 20 -0.12 -13.62 4.88
N LEU A 21 -0.31 -12.55 4.10
CA LEU A 21 -1.38 -11.58 4.28
C LEU A 21 -2.78 -12.21 4.23
N SER A 22 -2.96 -13.29 3.45
CA SER A 22 -4.21 -14.06 3.40
C SER A 22 -4.55 -14.80 4.70
N LYS A 23 -3.57 -14.98 5.58
CA LYS A 23 -3.73 -15.60 6.90
C LYS A 23 -3.97 -14.58 8.00
N MET A 24 -3.68 -13.31 7.73
CA MET A 24 -3.88 -12.22 8.68
C MET A 24 -5.36 -11.85 8.74
N LYS A 25 -5.93 -11.95 9.94
CA LYS A 25 -7.24 -11.36 10.23
C LYS A 25 -7.10 -9.87 10.51
N LYS A 26 -8.16 -9.23 11.03
CA LYS A 26 -8.13 -7.81 11.38
C LYS A 26 -7.04 -7.56 12.43
N ILE A 27 -6.02 -6.77 12.08
CA ILE A 27 -4.95 -6.39 13.01
C ILE A 27 -5.49 -5.39 14.04
N THR A 28 -5.38 -5.71 15.31
CA THR A 28 -5.94 -4.93 16.42
C THR A 28 -4.88 -4.18 17.22
N ALA A 29 -3.63 -4.67 17.20
CA ALA A 29 -2.51 -4.07 17.89
C ALA A 29 -1.18 -4.35 17.17
N PHE A 30 -0.17 -3.53 17.47
CA PHE A 30 1.21 -3.82 17.12
C PHE A 30 2.17 -3.38 18.21
N LYS A 31 3.35 -4.01 18.20
CA LYS A 31 4.52 -3.59 18.96
C LYS A 31 5.69 -3.42 18.01
N ALA A 32 6.47 -2.37 18.18
CA ALA A 32 7.69 -2.14 17.43
C ALA A 32 8.83 -1.78 18.40
N PHE A 33 10.02 -2.29 18.13
CA PHE A 33 11.20 -2.11 18.96
C PHE A 33 12.39 -1.70 18.10
N SER A 34 13.27 -0.89 18.67
CA SER A 34 14.51 -0.49 18.00
C SER A 34 15.60 -1.54 18.18
N ASN A 35 15.60 -2.23 19.34
CA ASN A 35 16.70 -3.08 19.79
C ASN A 35 16.19 -4.33 20.51
N GLU A 36 17.15 -5.21 20.77
CA GLU A 36 17.07 -6.41 21.60
C GLU A 36 16.66 -6.10 23.06
N GLU A 37 16.36 -7.15 23.85
CA GLU A 37 15.88 -7.11 25.26
C GLU A 37 14.36 -7.14 25.47
N HIS A 38 13.60 -7.60 24.47
CA HIS A 38 12.17 -7.91 24.61
C HIS A 38 11.87 -9.40 24.41
N ASP A 39 10.68 -9.85 24.80
CA ASP A 39 10.33 -11.28 24.82
C ASP A 39 10.11 -11.92 23.44
N TYR A 40 10.09 -11.11 22.37
CA TYR A 40 9.89 -11.58 21.00
C TYR A 40 11.21 -12.02 20.34
N TYR A 41 11.71 -13.19 20.73
CA TYR A 41 12.91 -13.78 20.14
C TYR A 41 12.78 -15.28 19.91
N GLU A 42 13.76 -15.83 19.20
CA GLU A 42 14.02 -17.26 19.21
C GLU A 42 15.51 -17.54 19.41
N ILE A 43 15.85 -18.75 19.83
CA ILE A 43 17.22 -19.17 20.04
C ILE A 43 17.70 -19.89 18.79
N ILE A 44 18.73 -19.34 18.14
CA ILE A 44 19.42 -19.92 16.98
C ILE A 44 20.91 -19.95 17.33
N ASP A 45 21.53 -21.12 17.27
CA ASP A 45 22.94 -21.31 17.61
C ASP A 45 23.34 -20.72 18.98
N ASN A 46 22.50 -20.98 20.00
CA ASN A 46 22.60 -20.45 21.37
C ASN A 46 22.52 -18.92 21.50
N ASN A 47 22.19 -18.19 20.43
CA ASN A 47 22.02 -16.75 20.43
C ASN A 47 20.54 -16.36 20.35
N ARG A 48 20.16 -15.32 21.10
CA ARG A 48 18.82 -14.73 21.01
C ARG A 48 18.71 -13.89 19.75
N ASN A 49 17.66 -14.16 18.98
CA ASN A 49 17.39 -13.56 17.69
C ASN A 49 16.04 -12.83 17.76
N TYR A 50 16.06 -11.50 17.89
CA TYR A 50 14.90 -10.68 18.27
C TYR A 50 14.09 -10.13 17.09
N TYR A 51 12.80 -10.42 17.03
CA TYR A 51 11.88 -9.85 16.06
C TYR A 51 11.33 -8.51 16.57
N ASN A 52 11.53 -7.43 15.83
CA ASN A 52 11.28 -6.09 16.36
C ASN A 52 10.04 -5.39 15.78
N LEU A 53 9.25 -6.08 14.96
CA LEU A 53 7.88 -5.67 14.65
C LEU A 53 6.94 -6.86 14.83
N ILE A 54 5.96 -6.68 15.69
CA ILE A 54 4.98 -7.70 16.07
C ILE A 54 3.58 -7.16 15.81
N LEU A 55 2.80 -7.87 15.00
CA LEU A 55 1.39 -7.57 14.79
C LEU A 55 0.53 -8.59 15.53
N PHE A 56 -0.62 -8.13 16.04
CA PHE A 56 -1.62 -8.96 16.71
C PHE A 56 -2.94 -8.81 15.99
N ASP A 57 -3.60 -9.93 15.66
CA ASP A 57 -4.94 -9.91 15.09
C ASP A 57 -6.04 -10.14 16.14
N GLU A 58 -7.29 -10.01 15.72
CA GLU A 58 -8.49 -10.19 16.55
C GLU A 58 -8.62 -11.59 17.18
N ASP A 59 -7.95 -12.60 16.61
CA ASP A 59 -7.92 -13.97 17.13
C ASP A 59 -6.73 -14.21 18.07
N SER A 60 -5.99 -13.16 18.42
CA SER A 60 -4.73 -13.26 19.18
C SER A 60 -3.65 -14.08 18.47
N ASN A 61 -3.66 -14.13 17.14
CA ASN A 61 -2.48 -14.58 16.40
C ASN A 61 -1.41 -13.48 16.39
N GLU A 62 -0.16 -13.91 16.33
CA GLU A 62 1.00 -13.03 16.32
C GLU A 62 1.79 -13.20 15.04
N TYR A 63 2.28 -12.08 14.50
CA TYR A 63 3.08 -12.03 13.27
C TYR A 63 4.37 -11.28 13.55
N TRP A 64 5.48 -12.00 13.53
CA TRP A 64 6.78 -11.54 13.98
C TRP A 64 7.69 -11.28 12.77
N PHE A 65 8.18 -10.05 12.64
CA PHE A 65 8.99 -9.61 11.50
C PHE A 65 10.38 -9.18 11.91
N ASP A 66 11.36 -9.62 11.13
CA ASP A 66 12.76 -9.22 11.24
C ASP A 66 12.97 -7.87 10.55
N THR A 67 12.43 -6.83 11.18
CA THR A 67 12.60 -5.40 10.88
C THR A 67 12.98 -4.67 12.18
N ASN A 68 12.98 -3.33 12.22
CA ASN A 68 13.19 -2.55 13.45
C ASN A 68 12.53 -1.16 13.39
N CYS A 69 12.52 -0.45 14.53
CA CYS A 69 12.14 0.97 14.64
C CYS A 69 13.30 1.79 15.26
N GLY A 70 13.08 3.07 15.60
CA GLY A 70 14.00 3.90 16.38
C GLY A 70 15.30 4.34 15.71
N TYR A 71 15.46 4.07 14.41
CA TYR A 71 16.57 4.56 13.61
C TYR A 71 16.07 5.04 12.24
N LYS A 72 16.62 6.15 11.72
CA LYS A 72 16.38 6.64 10.35
C LYS A 72 17.09 5.75 9.30
N GLY A 73 16.69 4.49 9.21
CA GLY A 73 17.26 3.49 8.32
C GLY A 73 16.21 2.66 7.61
N MET A 74 16.65 1.70 6.80
CA MET A 74 15.72 0.89 6.00
C MET A 74 14.79 0.03 6.87
N GLY A 75 15.24 -0.42 8.05
CA GLY A 75 14.39 -1.27 8.89
C GLY A 75 13.11 -0.58 9.38
N SER A 76 13.18 0.70 9.79
CA SER A 76 11.99 1.50 10.13
C SER A 76 11.10 1.77 8.93
N VAL A 77 11.70 2.03 7.76
CA VAL A 77 10.96 2.16 6.49
C VAL A 77 10.19 0.88 6.17
N TYR A 78 10.80 -0.30 6.33
CA TYR A 78 10.11 -1.57 6.06
C TYR A 78 9.09 -1.94 7.13
N SER A 79 9.31 -1.57 8.40
CA SER A 79 8.29 -1.69 9.44
C SER A 79 7.05 -0.88 9.07
N GLU A 80 7.22 0.38 8.64
CA GLU A 80 6.10 1.21 8.17
C GLU A 80 5.43 0.62 6.92
N LYS A 81 6.18 0.06 5.98
CA LYS A 81 5.61 -0.65 4.82
C LYS A 81 4.72 -1.82 5.25
N ILE A 82 5.14 -2.60 6.23
CA ILE A 82 4.34 -3.72 6.75
C ILE A 82 3.07 -3.19 7.44
N LEU A 83 3.17 -2.14 8.25
CA LEU A 83 2.01 -1.51 8.89
C LEU A 83 0.99 -1.01 7.84
N ARG A 84 1.45 -0.29 6.81
CA ARG A 84 0.58 0.20 5.73
C ARG A 84 -0.01 -0.93 4.89
N LEU A 85 0.75 -2.00 4.67
CA LEU A 85 0.26 -3.20 3.97
C LEU A 85 -0.95 -3.80 4.67
N VAL A 86 -0.98 -3.80 6.01
CA VAL A 86 -2.11 -4.32 6.81
C VAL A 86 -3.18 -3.27 7.13
N GLY A 87 -3.14 -2.11 6.48
CA GLY A 87 -4.15 -1.06 6.62
C GLY A 87 -3.91 -0.08 7.79
N ILE A 88 -2.78 -0.17 8.48
CA ILE A 88 -2.40 0.78 9.54
C ILE A 88 -1.71 1.98 8.89
N ARG A 89 -2.39 3.13 8.89
CA ARG A 89 -1.97 4.31 8.10
C ARG A 89 -1.51 5.51 8.92
N GLU A 90 -1.83 5.53 10.21
CA GLU A 90 -1.38 6.58 11.13
C GLU A 90 0.15 6.65 11.18
N ASP A 91 0.68 7.86 11.29
CA ASP A 91 2.11 8.07 11.50
C ASP A 91 2.44 7.90 12.97
N TYR A 92 3.11 6.78 13.29
CA TYR A 92 3.57 6.48 14.64
C TYR A 92 5.03 6.86 14.89
N ASN A 93 5.65 7.65 13.99
CA ASN A 93 7.05 8.07 14.10
C ASN A 93 8.01 6.86 14.25
N ILE A 94 7.76 5.78 13.49
CA ILE A 94 8.52 4.51 13.57
C ILE A 94 10.04 4.73 13.47
N ALA A 95 10.50 5.73 12.74
CA ALA A 95 11.92 6.03 12.58
C ALA A 95 12.59 6.67 13.81
N PHE A 96 11.82 7.13 14.80
CA PHE A 96 12.29 7.95 15.91
C PHE A 96 12.04 7.33 17.29
N GLU A 97 10.93 6.61 17.45
CA GLU A 97 10.58 5.98 18.71
C GLU A 97 11.38 4.69 18.93
N LYS A 98 11.93 4.52 20.13
CA LYS A 98 12.65 3.29 20.51
C LYS A 98 11.74 2.10 20.69
N GLU A 99 10.57 2.34 21.26
CA GLU A 99 9.55 1.32 21.48
C GLU A 99 8.17 1.92 21.26
N ILE A 100 7.29 1.14 20.63
CA ILE A 100 5.94 1.55 20.31
C ILE A 100 5.01 0.42 20.67
N TYR A 101 3.97 0.74 21.44
CA TYR A 101 2.89 -0.17 21.77
C TYR A 101 1.58 0.52 21.39
N LYS A 102 0.83 -0.06 20.46
CA LYS A 102 -0.44 0.50 19.99
C LYS A 102 -1.51 -0.57 19.94
N PHE A 103 -2.70 -0.17 20.38
CA PHE A 103 -3.92 -0.97 20.48
C PHE A 103 -5.09 -0.18 19.90
N ASN A 104 -6.21 -0.84 19.66
CA ASN A 104 -7.44 -0.22 19.13
C ASN A 104 -7.17 0.52 17.80
N LEU A 105 -6.42 -0.13 16.91
CA LEU A 105 -6.00 0.46 15.65
C LEU A 105 -7.18 0.79 14.74
N CYS A 106 -7.14 1.96 14.12
CA CYS A 106 -8.07 2.34 13.06
C CYS A 106 -7.49 1.88 11.70
N LEU A 107 -7.95 0.72 11.23
CA LEU A 107 -7.51 0.20 9.94
C LEU A 107 -8.28 0.85 8.79
N SER A 108 -7.57 1.20 7.72
CA SER A 108 -8.18 1.63 6.46
C SER A 108 -7.62 0.83 5.28
N ASN A 109 -8.51 0.08 4.65
CA ASN A 109 -8.26 -0.67 3.43
C ASN A 109 -8.83 0.04 2.21
N GLU A 110 -8.93 1.36 2.26
CA GLU A 110 -9.40 2.15 1.13
C GLU A 110 -8.37 2.19 -0.01
N LEU A 111 -8.90 2.37 -1.21
CA LEU A 111 -8.13 2.61 -2.43
C LEU A 111 -8.92 3.56 -3.31
N ASN A 112 -8.38 4.76 -3.52
CA ASN A 112 -8.83 5.68 -4.54
C ASN A 112 -7.88 5.56 -5.74
N LEU A 113 -8.45 5.40 -6.94
CA LEU A 113 -7.71 5.15 -8.16
C LEU A 113 -8.15 6.11 -9.26
N LEU A 114 -7.28 7.06 -9.61
CA LEU A 114 -7.46 7.91 -10.77
C LEU A 114 -6.94 7.19 -12.01
N ILE A 115 -7.78 7.05 -13.03
CA ILE A 115 -7.43 6.35 -14.27
C ILE A 115 -6.95 7.38 -15.29
N VAL A 116 -5.71 7.21 -15.76
CA VAL A 116 -5.04 8.13 -16.67
C VAL A 116 -4.54 7.37 -17.89
N GLU A 117 -4.91 7.82 -19.08
CA GLU A 117 -4.33 7.38 -20.34
C GLU A 117 -3.20 8.36 -20.72
N ILE A 118 -2.06 7.82 -21.17
CA ILE A 118 -0.96 8.62 -21.70
C ILE A 118 -0.93 8.43 -23.21
N ASP A 119 -0.95 9.55 -23.93
CA ASP A 119 -0.63 9.60 -25.35
C ASP A 119 0.75 10.22 -25.54
N LEU A 120 1.59 9.50 -26.29
CA LEU A 120 2.98 9.86 -26.58
C LEU A 120 3.15 10.34 -28.03
N LEU A 121 2.05 10.56 -28.75
CA LEU A 121 2.10 11.07 -30.12
C LEU A 121 2.71 12.48 -30.15
N ASN A 122 3.66 12.70 -31.07
CA ASN A 122 4.23 14.00 -31.43
C ASN A 122 5.16 14.68 -30.40
N SER A 123 5.92 13.92 -29.61
CA SER A 123 6.95 14.44 -28.67
C SER A 123 6.40 15.29 -27.52
N ILE A 124 5.08 15.40 -27.39
CA ILE A 124 4.39 16.03 -26.26
C ILE A 124 3.74 14.89 -25.47
N LYS A 125 4.01 14.82 -24.17
CA LYS A 125 3.31 13.87 -23.30
C LYS A 125 1.94 14.45 -22.97
N THR A 126 0.91 13.85 -23.55
CA THR A 126 -0.47 14.23 -23.31
C THR A 126 -1.12 13.25 -22.35
N TYR A 127 -1.75 13.75 -21.29
CA TYR A 127 -2.42 12.94 -20.28
C TYR A 127 -3.92 13.15 -20.37
N PHE A 128 -4.66 12.05 -20.38
CA PHE A 128 -6.11 12.04 -20.39
C PHE A 128 -6.66 11.42 -19.12
N ILE A 129 -7.39 12.22 -18.35
CA ILE A 129 -8.01 11.78 -17.09
C ILE A 129 -9.40 11.23 -17.41
N ASN A 130 -9.63 9.94 -17.15
CA ASN A 130 -10.87 9.25 -17.49
C ASN A 130 -11.86 9.20 -16.33
N SER A 131 -11.47 8.62 -15.21
CA SER A 131 -12.39 8.40 -14.08
C SER A 131 -11.65 8.27 -12.76
N LEU A 132 -12.38 8.49 -11.67
CA LEU A 132 -11.93 8.21 -10.31
C LEU A 132 -12.77 7.06 -9.75
N LEU A 133 -12.10 6.00 -9.34
CA LEU A 133 -12.71 4.89 -8.61
C LEU A 133 -12.39 5.03 -7.13
N SER A 134 -13.38 4.88 -6.27
CA SER A 134 -13.20 4.78 -4.83
C SER A 134 -13.67 3.40 -4.38
N LEU A 135 -12.75 2.67 -3.76
CA LEU A 135 -12.96 1.29 -3.32
C LEU A 135 -12.68 1.20 -1.83
N ASN A 136 -13.52 0.45 -1.13
CA ASN A 136 -13.25 0.02 0.24
C ASN A 136 -13.23 -1.51 0.28
N PHE A 137 -12.14 -2.07 0.78
CA PHE A 137 -11.96 -3.52 0.88
C PHE A 137 -12.22 -4.00 2.31
N GLU A 138 -12.86 -5.16 2.44
CA GLU A 138 -13.12 -5.78 3.74
C GLU A 138 -11.83 -6.02 4.55
N ASN A 139 -10.75 -6.41 3.87
CA ASN A 139 -9.46 -6.67 4.50
C ASN A 139 -8.28 -6.29 3.60
N ALA A 140 -7.10 -6.23 4.23
CA ALA A 140 -5.85 -5.88 3.58
C ALA A 140 -5.44 -6.84 2.45
N TYR A 141 -5.75 -8.13 2.59
CA TYR A 141 -5.42 -9.13 1.57
C TYR A 141 -6.18 -8.88 0.26
N LEU A 142 -7.48 -8.59 0.33
CA LEU A 142 -8.28 -8.25 -0.85
C LEU A 142 -7.76 -6.97 -1.52
N ARG A 143 -7.42 -5.94 -0.74
CA ARG A 143 -6.81 -4.71 -1.26
C ARG A 143 -5.48 -4.99 -1.98
N TYR A 144 -4.60 -5.78 -1.38
CA TYR A 144 -3.32 -6.17 -1.97
C TYR A 144 -3.49 -6.92 -3.29
N ARG A 145 -4.41 -7.89 -3.34
CA ARG A 145 -4.74 -8.65 -4.56
C ARG A 145 -5.34 -7.77 -5.65
N ALA A 146 -6.16 -6.79 -5.28
CA ALA A 146 -6.71 -5.83 -6.22
C ALA A 146 -5.61 -4.99 -6.89
N LEU A 147 -4.71 -4.40 -6.08
CA LEU A 147 -3.56 -3.65 -6.60
C LEU A 147 -2.66 -4.48 -7.51
N ASP A 148 -2.44 -5.75 -7.18
CA ASP A 148 -1.67 -6.65 -8.03
C ASP A 148 -2.39 -6.94 -9.36
N SER A 149 -3.70 -7.17 -9.31
CA SER A 149 -4.53 -7.45 -10.49
C SER A 149 -4.65 -6.25 -11.44
N LEU A 150 -4.70 -5.03 -10.90
CA LEU A 150 -4.77 -3.78 -11.68
C LEU A 150 -3.55 -3.58 -12.58
N LYS A 151 -2.41 -4.21 -12.27
CA LYS A 151 -1.20 -4.14 -13.12
C LYS A 151 -1.40 -4.72 -14.52
N LYS A 152 -2.44 -5.53 -14.73
CA LYS A 152 -2.83 -6.02 -16.07
C LYS A 152 -3.23 -4.89 -17.01
N PHE A 153 -3.65 -3.74 -16.47
CA PHE A 153 -4.06 -2.58 -17.26
C PHE A 153 -2.95 -1.54 -17.40
N GLY A 154 -1.85 -1.65 -16.65
CA GLY A 154 -0.74 -0.71 -16.71
C GLY A 154 -0.05 -0.52 -15.36
N VAL A 155 0.44 0.69 -15.10
CA VAL A 155 1.29 0.99 -13.94
C VAL A 155 0.50 1.76 -12.89
N VAL A 156 0.40 1.18 -11.69
CA VAL A 156 -0.15 1.86 -10.52
C VAL A 156 0.96 2.60 -9.78
N LYS A 157 0.77 3.90 -9.53
CA LYS A 157 1.66 4.74 -8.72
C LYS A 157 0.86 5.50 -7.67
N PRO A 158 1.42 5.79 -6.49
CA PRO A 158 0.85 6.78 -5.58
C PRO A 158 0.87 8.13 -6.26
N ILE A 159 -0.11 8.96 -5.94
CA ILE A 159 -0.16 10.33 -6.45
C ILE A 159 1.08 11.15 -6.06
N ASN A 160 1.61 10.96 -4.84
CA ASN A 160 2.81 11.65 -4.35
C ASN A 160 4.08 11.37 -5.17
N ASP A 161 4.12 10.25 -5.90
CA ASP A 161 5.27 9.84 -6.70
C ASP A 161 5.01 10.01 -8.21
N ALA A 162 3.84 10.54 -8.59
CA ALA A 162 3.48 10.72 -9.98
C ALA A 162 4.09 12.00 -10.56
N ILE A 163 4.59 11.92 -11.79
CA ILE A 163 5.03 13.11 -12.54
C ILE A 163 3.82 14.01 -12.78
N GLY A 164 3.92 15.27 -12.38
CA GLY A 164 2.80 16.21 -12.44
C GLY A 164 1.74 15.95 -11.37
N SER A 165 2.13 15.47 -10.18
CA SER A 165 1.23 15.21 -9.03
C SER A 165 0.19 16.31 -8.81
N ASP A 166 0.60 17.58 -8.93
CA ASP A 166 -0.25 18.76 -8.76
C ASP A 166 -1.45 18.80 -9.73
N LEU A 167 -1.32 18.20 -10.92
CA LEU A 167 -2.41 18.09 -11.89
C LEU A 167 -3.54 17.18 -11.41
N TYR A 168 -3.19 16.17 -10.61
CA TYR A 168 -4.09 15.09 -10.22
C TYR A 168 -4.74 15.29 -8.86
N VAL A 169 -4.09 16.04 -7.95
CA VAL A 169 -4.53 16.19 -6.54
C VAL A 169 -5.98 16.66 -6.44
N LYS A 170 -6.38 17.60 -7.30
CA LYS A 170 -7.74 18.19 -7.31
C LYS A 170 -8.88 17.18 -7.56
N TYR A 171 -8.57 15.98 -8.06
CA TYR A 171 -9.58 14.96 -8.32
C TYR A 171 -9.88 14.10 -7.09
N PHE A 172 -8.99 14.08 -6.08
CA PHE A 172 -9.18 13.31 -4.86
C PHE A 172 -9.84 14.17 -3.80
N ASP A 173 -11.05 13.79 -3.38
CA ASP A 173 -11.73 14.44 -2.27
C ASP A 173 -10.91 14.20 -0.98
N ASN A 174 -10.69 15.25 -0.18
CA ASN A 174 -9.95 15.20 1.10
C ASN A 174 -8.49 14.72 1.00
N TYR A 175 -7.78 15.09 -0.07
CA TYR A 175 -6.36 14.79 -0.20
C TYR A 175 -5.52 15.40 0.95
N VAL A 176 -4.91 14.56 1.79
CA VAL A 176 -3.95 14.97 2.81
C VAL A 176 -2.54 14.65 2.32
N SER A 177 -1.68 15.66 2.16
CA SER A 177 -0.32 15.50 1.62
C SER A 177 0.66 14.75 2.55
N GLY A 178 0.17 14.19 3.66
CA GLY A 178 0.92 13.53 4.72
C GLY A 178 1.13 12.01 4.56
N GLU A 179 0.52 11.34 3.57
CA GLU A 179 0.89 9.96 3.23
C GLU A 179 2.25 9.93 2.49
N LYS A 180 3.31 10.39 3.16
CA LYS A 180 4.66 10.52 2.59
C LYS A 180 5.54 9.29 2.78
N VAL A 181 4.99 8.07 2.89
CA VAL A 181 5.84 6.86 2.83
C VAL A 181 5.06 5.67 2.23
N CYS A 182 5.73 5.00 1.29
CA CYS A 182 5.37 3.76 0.58
C CYS A 182 4.66 3.91 -0.78
N LYS A 183 5.32 3.37 -1.82
CA LYS A 183 4.97 3.54 -3.23
C LYS A 183 3.76 2.73 -3.74
N LYS A 184 3.15 1.85 -2.94
CA LYS A 184 2.05 0.99 -3.43
C LYS A 184 0.88 0.88 -2.46
N ASP A 185 1.08 1.37 -1.24
CA ASP A 185 0.14 1.16 -0.14
C ASP A 185 -0.61 2.43 0.25
N SER A 186 -0.46 3.54 -0.50
CA SER A 186 -1.25 4.78 -0.28
C SER A 186 -2.74 4.57 -0.54
N ILE A 187 -3.60 5.40 0.04
CA ILE A 187 -5.02 5.41 -0.30
C ILE A 187 -5.18 5.92 -1.73
N ASN A 188 -4.55 7.06 -2.04
CA ASN A 188 -4.70 7.75 -3.31
C ASN A 188 -3.62 7.32 -4.33
N ASN A 189 -4.07 6.74 -5.44
CA ASN A 189 -3.22 6.18 -6.48
C ASN A 189 -3.70 6.59 -7.87
N ILE A 190 -2.79 6.51 -8.83
CA ILE A 190 -3.02 6.72 -10.25
C ILE A 190 -2.72 5.41 -10.97
N LEU A 191 -3.65 4.94 -11.79
CA LEU A 191 -3.42 3.88 -12.77
C LEU A 191 -3.14 4.53 -14.12
N PHE A 192 -1.88 4.49 -14.54
CA PHE A 192 -1.48 4.84 -15.89
C PHE A 192 -1.73 3.65 -16.81
N LEU A 193 -2.68 3.79 -17.72
CA LEU A 193 -3.04 2.75 -18.67
C LEU A 193 -1.90 2.50 -19.66
N ASP A 194 -1.63 1.22 -19.91
CA ASP A 194 -0.65 0.81 -20.91
C ASP A 194 -1.13 1.24 -22.30
N SER A 195 -0.22 1.85 -23.06
CA SER A 195 -0.51 2.33 -24.41
C SER A 195 -0.91 1.18 -25.34
N SER A 196 -0.41 -0.03 -25.09
CA SER A 196 -0.70 -1.26 -25.84
C SER A 196 -2.09 -1.86 -25.57
N LEU A 197 -2.83 -1.37 -24.57
CA LEU A 197 -4.19 -1.84 -24.35
C LEU A 197 -5.08 -1.57 -25.56
N ASN A 198 -5.92 -2.56 -25.89
CA ASN A 198 -6.92 -2.43 -26.95
C ASN A 198 -7.84 -1.23 -26.68
N LYS A 199 -8.22 -0.51 -27.75
CA LYS A 199 -9.07 0.68 -27.67
C LYS A 199 -10.41 0.41 -26.97
N ASP A 200 -11.03 -0.73 -27.21
CA ASP A 200 -12.31 -1.12 -26.57
C ASP A 200 -12.12 -1.41 -25.07
N VAL A 201 -10.96 -1.95 -24.68
CA VAL A 201 -10.59 -2.13 -23.27
C VAL A 201 -10.43 -0.80 -22.57
N LYS A 202 -9.74 0.17 -23.21
CA LYS A 202 -9.56 1.53 -22.68
C LYS A 202 -10.88 2.28 -22.56
N LEU A 203 -11.75 2.19 -23.58
CA LEU A 203 -13.07 2.82 -23.58
C LEU A 203 -13.98 2.30 -22.46
N ASN A 204 -13.83 1.02 -22.09
CA ASN A 204 -14.64 0.38 -21.05
C ASN A 204 -13.85 0.13 -19.74
N ILE A 205 -12.77 0.89 -19.49
CA ILE A 205 -11.81 0.56 -18.43
C ILE A 205 -12.42 0.54 -17.03
N SER A 206 -13.29 1.50 -16.68
CA SER A 206 -14.00 1.54 -15.39
C SER A 206 -14.80 0.25 -15.16
N TYR A 207 -15.52 -0.21 -16.19
CA TYR A 207 -16.32 -1.43 -16.15
C TYR A 207 -15.44 -2.69 -16.08
N ASN A 208 -14.37 -2.75 -16.86
CA ASN A 208 -13.42 -3.86 -16.86
C ASN A 208 -12.73 -4.02 -15.50
N ILE A 209 -12.36 -2.91 -14.85
CA ILE A 209 -11.81 -2.92 -13.49
C ILE A 209 -12.86 -3.41 -12.48
N LYS A 210 -14.08 -2.90 -12.55
CA LYS A 210 -15.18 -3.34 -11.68
C LYS A 210 -15.40 -4.86 -11.77
N ASN A 211 -15.46 -5.39 -12.99
CA ASN A 211 -15.59 -6.83 -13.23
C ASN A 211 -14.38 -7.63 -12.74
N LEU A 212 -13.15 -7.13 -12.96
CA LEU A 212 -11.93 -7.80 -12.50
C LEU A 212 -11.87 -7.92 -10.98
N LEU A 213 -12.29 -6.87 -10.27
CA LEU A 213 -12.20 -6.81 -8.81
C LEU A 213 -13.37 -7.48 -8.11
N GLY A 214 -14.53 -7.64 -8.77
CA GLY A 214 -15.70 -8.31 -8.22
C GLY A 214 -16.25 -7.69 -6.94
N SER A 215 -15.80 -6.48 -6.56
CA SER A 215 -16.19 -5.83 -5.31
C SER A 215 -17.57 -5.20 -5.42
N LYS A 216 -18.38 -5.42 -4.39
CA LYS A 216 -19.74 -4.86 -4.28
C LYS A 216 -19.73 -3.38 -3.88
N ASP A 217 -18.66 -2.91 -3.24
CA ASP A 217 -18.53 -1.54 -2.72
C ASP A 217 -17.54 -0.72 -3.56
N ILE A 218 -17.84 -0.56 -4.85
CA ILE A 218 -17.10 0.32 -5.76
C ILE A 218 -18.00 1.49 -6.13
N SER A 219 -17.60 2.71 -5.75
CA SER A 219 -18.17 3.93 -6.30
C SER A 219 -17.31 4.44 -7.46
N ILE A 220 -17.97 4.85 -8.53
CA ILE A 220 -17.34 5.30 -9.77
C ILE A 220 -17.78 6.73 -10.03
N LYS A 221 -16.83 7.66 -10.06
CA LYS A 221 -17.03 9.04 -10.50
C LYS A 221 -16.39 9.19 -11.87
N GLU A 222 -17.21 9.13 -12.90
CA GLU A 222 -16.77 9.41 -14.27
C GLU A 222 -16.37 10.89 -14.37
N ILE A 223 -15.20 11.14 -14.97
CA ILE A 223 -14.66 12.48 -15.17
C ILE A 223 -14.73 12.76 -16.68
N LYS A 224 -15.14 13.96 -17.08
CA LYS A 224 -15.03 14.34 -18.49
C LYS A 224 -13.56 14.25 -18.90
N LYS A 225 -13.27 13.48 -19.95
CA LYS A 225 -11.92 13.30 -20.49
C LYS A 225 -11.26 14.68 -20.63
N THR A 226 -10.28 14.95 -19.76
CA THR A 226 -9.58 16.23 -19.72
C THR A 226 -8.15 16.02 -20.15
N GLU A 227 -7.68 16.86 -21.07
CA GLU A 227 -6.37 16.78 -21.70
C GLU A 227 -5.38 17.72 -21.00
N TYR A 228 -4.18 17.22 -20.71
CA TYR A 228 -3.06 18.01 -20.18
C TYR A 228 -1.79 17.73 -20.99
N GLY A 229 -1.17 18.78 -21.53
CA GLY A 229 0.19 18.70 -22.08
C GLY A 229 1.22 19.02 -21.00
N ILE A 230 2.22 18.16 -20.84
CA ILE A 230 3.43 18.48 -20.06
C ILE A 230 4.55 18.71 -21.07
N HIS A 231 5.08 19.94 -21.10
CA HIS A 231 6.32 20.27 -21.80
C HIS A 231 7.47 20.01 -20.83
N ASP A 232 8.37 19.09 -21.19
CA ASP A 232 9.61 18.81 -20.46
C ASP A 232 10.60 19.98 -20.63
#